data_AF-A0A2E2SRW5-F1
#
_entry.id   AF-A0A2E2SRW5-F1
#
_cell.length_a   1.000
_cell.length_b   1.000
_cell.length_c   1.000
_cell.angle_alpha   90.00
_cell.angle_beta   90.00
_cell.angle_gamma   90.00
#
_symmetry.space_group_name_H-M   'P 1'
#
loop_
_entity.id
_entity.type
_entity.pdbx_description
1 polymer ?
#
loop_
_entity_poly.entity_id
_entity_poly.type
_entity_poly.pdbx_seq_one_letter_code
_entity_poly.pdbx_strand_id
1 'polypeptide(L)'
;TRDELEIFELLLGLPKVGPKSALQILAQADIALLKDAVAQEDPTYLTKMSGIGKKTAEKIVHELKDVFAERGFSGAAVVAGVSAGWQQETIDALVALGYPQKAAREAVQALPEDITDTNTALTTALRNLSS
;
A
#
# COMPACT_ATOMS: atom_id res chain seq x y z
N THR A 1 7.31 7.68 11.29
CA THR A 1 7.01 8.48 10.07
C THR A 1 5.61 9.07 10.17
N ARG A 2 5.18 9.96 9.27
CA ARG A 2 3.83 10.56 9.33
C ARG A 2 2.74 9.50 9.09
N ASP A 3 2.99 8.60 8.14
CA ASP A 3 2.12 7.46 7.82
C ASP A 3 1.97 6.49 9.00
N GLU A 4 3.06 6.19 9.71
CA GLU A 4 3.01 5.35 10.92
C GLU A 4 2.15 5.99 12.02
N LEU A 5 2.22 7.32 12.19
CA LEU A 5 1.42 8.04 13.18
C LEU A 5 -0.07 8.01 12.81
N GLU A 6 -0.40 8.23 11.54
CA GLU A 6 -1.79 8.14 11.08
C GLU A 6 -2.34 6.72 11.25
N ILE A 7 -1.59 5.69 10.85
CA ILE A 7 -2.01 4.29 11.04
C ILE A 7 -2.14 3.96 12.53
N PHE A 8 -1.25 4.47 13.39
CA PHE A 8 -1.35 4.30 14.84
C PHE A 8 -2.67 4.84 15.40
N GLU A 9 -3.02 6.07 15.04
CA GLU A 9 -4.27 6.72 15.47
C GLU A 9 -5.51 5.98 14.97
N LEU A 10 -5.47 5.48 13.73
CA LEU A 10 -6.54 4.65 13.17
C LEU A 10 -6.70 3.34 13.95
N LEU A 11 -5.59 2.66 14.26
CA LEU A 11 -5.60 1.43 15.04
C LEU A 11 -6.16 1.65 16.44
N LEU A 12 -5.89 2.79 17.08
CA LEU A 12 -6.43 3.14 18.40
C LEU A 12 -7.96 3.33 18.40
N GLY A 13 -8.54 3.72 17.26
CA GLY A 13 -9.99 3.84 17.09
C GLY A 13 -10.72 2.50 17.04
N LEU A 14 -10.00 1.39 16.87
CA LEU A 14 -10.60 0.08 16.64
C LEU A 14 -10.97 -0.62 17.96
N PRO A 15 -12.14 -1.29 18.01
CA PRO A 15 -12.58 -1.99 19.20
C PRO A 15 -11.63 -3.14 19.54
N LYS A 16 -11.15 -3.15 20.80
CA LYS A 16 -10.20 -4.14 21.35
C LYS A 16 -8.76 -4.03 20.80
N VAL A 17 -8.42 -2.92 20.15
CA VAL A 17 -7.03 -2.58 19.82
C VAL A 17 -6.59 -1.49 20.79
N GLY A 18 -5.66 -1.84 21.69
CA GLY A 18 -5.06 -0.88 22.63
C GLY A 18 -3.73 -0.32 22.13
N PRO A 19 -3.14 0.68 22.81
CA PRO A 19 -1.87 1.29 22.42
C PRO A 19 -0.74 0.28 22.26
N LYS A 20 -0.70 -0.74 23.13
CA LYS A 20 0.28 -1.82 23.06
C LYS A 20 0.12 -2.65 21.79
N SER A 21 -1.10 -3.04 21.45
CA SER A 21 -1.39 -3.81 20.24
C SER A 21 -1.14 -3.00 18.97
N ALA A 22 -1.53 -1.72 18.95
CA ALA A 22 -1.29 -0.82 17.83
C ALA A 22 0.21 -0.63 17.56
N LEU A 23 1.02 -0.41 18.60
CA LEU A 23 2.48 -0.36 18.47
C LEU A 23 3.05 -1.70 18.00
N GLN A 24 2.51 -2.81 18.46
CA GLN A 24 2.98 -4.14 18.07
C GLN A 24 2.66 -4.44 16.59
N ILE A 25 1.49 -4.01 16.11
CA ILE A 25 1.14 -4.04 14.69
C ILE A 25 2.14 -3.20 13.91
N LEU A 26 2.40 -1.95 14.29
CA LEU A 26 3.37 -1.11 13.57
C LEU A 26 4.80 -1.63 13.62
N ALA A 27 5.18 -2.31 14.71
CA ALA A 27 6.53 -2.85 14.89
C ALA A 27 6.75 -4.18 14.15
N GLN A 28 5.70 -4.96 13.91
CA GLN A 28 5.79 -6.28 13.25
C GLN A 28 5.25 -6.27 11.82
N ALA A 29 4.33 -5.36 11.50
CA ALA A 29 3.75 -5.25 10.19
C ALA A 29 4.66 -4.42 9.30
N ASP A 30 5.13 -5.02 8.22
CA ASP A 30 5.46 -4.24 7.05
C ASP A 30 4.19 -3.50 6.59
N ILE A 31 4.26 -2.16 6.51
CA ILE A 31 3.15 -1.31 6.09
C ILE A 31 2.66 -1.69 4.69
N ALA A 32 3.57 -2.13 3.82
CA ALA A 32 3.23 -2.60 2.48
C ALA A 32 2.39 -3.89 2.55
N LEU A 33 2.84 -4.87 3.35
CA LEU A 33 2.08 -6.12 3.57
C LEU A 33 0.74 -5.89 4.28
N LEU A 34 0.67 -4.92 5.20
CA LEU A 34 -0.58 -4.55 5.85
C LEU A 34 -1.57 -3.97 4.85
N LYS A 35 -1.11 -3.06 3.99
CA LYS A 35 -1.92 -2.47 2.90
C LYS A 35 -2.41 -3.55 1.93
N ASP A 36 -1.55 -4.49 1.54
CA ASP A 36 -1.91 -5.61 0.65
C ASP A 36 -2.93 -6.55 1.32
N ALA A 37 -2.73 -6.90 2.59
CA ALA A 37 -3.67 -7.72 3.36
C ALA A 37 -5.04 -7.03 3.50
N VAL A 38 -5.05 -5.71 3.73
CA VAL A 38 -6.26 -4.90 3.78
C VAL A 38 -6.97 -4.85 2.41
N ALA A 39 -6.21 -4.66 1.32
CA ALA A 39 -6.73 -4.62 -0.04
C ALA A 39 -7.32 -5.96 -0.50
N GLN A 40 -6.74 -7.08 -0.05
CA GLN A 40 -7.21 -8.44 -0.35
C GLN A 40 -8.29 -8.94 0.61
N GLU A 41 -8.69 -8.12 1.59
CA GLU A 41 -9.59 -8.51 2.67
C GLU A 41 -9.10 -9.76 3.44
N ASP A 42 -7.78 -9.93 3.55
CA ASP A 42 -7.15 -11.10 4.18
C ASP A 42 -6.70 -10.81 5.63
N PRO A 43 -7.46 -11.27 6.65
CA PRO A 43 -7.08 -11.09 8.05
C PRO A 43 -5.93 -12.01 8.49
N THR A 44 -5.52 -12.97 7.66
CA THR A 44 -4.56 -14.03 8.05
C THR A 44 -3.22 -13.44 8.48
N TYR A 45 -2.78 -12.37 7.83
CA TYR A 45 -1.55 -11.67 8.21
C TYR A 45 -1.62 -11.10 9.64
N LEU A 46 -2.74 -10.47 10.01
CA LEU A 46 -2.95 -9.89 11.33
C LEU A 46 -3.17 -10.95 12.42
N THR A 47 -3.81 -12.09 12.10
CA THR A 47 -4.00 -13.18 13.07
C THR A 47 -2.71 -13.86 13.52
N LYS A 48 -1.61 -13.71 12.77
CA LYS A 48 -0.29 -14.22 13.16
C LYS A 48 0.38 -13.35 14.22
N MET A 49 -0.13 -12.15 14.48
CA MET A 49 0.41 -11.24 15.48
C MET A 49 -0.09 -11.60 16.88
N SER A 50 0.81 -11.55 17.85
CA SER A 50 0.48 -11.85 19.24
C SER A 50 -0.57 -10.88 19.78
N GLY A 51 -1.68 -11.43 20.30
CA GLY A 51 -2.77 -10.63 20.87
C GLY A 51 -3.88 -10.22 19.88
N ILE A 52 -3.79 -10.61 18.60
CA ILE A 52 -4.86 -10.37 17.62
C ILE A 52 -5.59 -11.68 17.30
N GLY A 53 -6.84 -11.78 17.74
CA GLY A 53 -7.72 -12.89 17.38
C GLY A 53 -8.38 -12.72 16.02
N LYS A 54 -8.87 -13.82 15.43
CA LYS A 54 -9.55 -13.84 14.11
C LYS A 54 -10.62 -12.75 13.94
N LYS A 55 -11.54 -12.62 14.89
CA LYS A 55 -12.60 -11.58 14.87
C LYS A 55 -12.05 -10.15 14.90
N THR A 56 -10.96 -9.93 15.63
CA THR A 56 -10.32 -8.62 15.71
C THR A 56 -9.60 -8.32 14.41
N ALA A 57 -8.88 -9.30 13.84
CA ALA A 57 -8.22 -9.16 12.55
C ALA A 57 -9.20 -8.84 11.41
N GLU A 58 -10.32 -9.56 11.33
CA GLU A 58 -11.39 -9.30 10.35
C GLU A 58 -11.92 -7.87 10.45
N LYS A 59 -12.16 -7.38 11.68
CA LYS A 59 -12.58 -5.99 11.90
C LYS A 59 -11.51 -4.98 11.50
N ILE A 60 -10.25 -5.23 11.88
CA ILE A 60 -9.13 -4.34 11.53
C ILE A 60 -9.03 -4.21 10.01
N VAL A 61 -9.06 -5.33 9.28
CA VAL A 61 -9.02 -5.33 7.82
C VAL A 61 -10.15 -4.52 7.21
N HIS A 62 -11.39 -4.74 7.68
CA HIS A 62 -12.56 -4.07 7.13
C HIS A 62 -12.52 -2.55 7.37
N GLU A 63 -12.25 -2.12 8.59
CA GLU A 63 -12.21 -0.70 8.96
C GLU A 63 -11.03 0.02 8.28
N LEU A 64 -9.87 -0.63 8.19
CA LEU A 64 -8.73 -0.07 7.48
C LEU A 64 -8.97 0.02 5.98
N LYS A 65 -9.76 -0.88 5.38
CA LYS A 65 -10.08 -0.85 3.95
C LYS A 65 -10.82 0.42 3.57
N ASP A 66 -11.85 0.78 4.33
CA ASP A 66 -12.65 1.98 4.07
C ASP A 66 -11.79 3.24 4.22
N VAL A 67 -11.00 3.32 5.29
CA VAL A 67 -10.11 4.46 5.54
C VAL A 67 -8.98 4.55 4.49
N PHE A 68 -8.42 3.41 4.09
CA PHE A 68 -7.34 3.38 3.10
C PHE A 68 -7.86 3.77 1.72
N ALA A 69 -9.08 3.39 1.38
CA ALA A 69 -9.75 3.83 0.16
C ALA A 69 -10.02 5.34 0.17
N GLU A 70 -10.50 5.91 1.28
CA GLU A 70 -10.79 7.35 1.41
C GLU A 70 -9.52 8.22 1.42
N ARG A 71 -8.45 7.76 2.04
CA ARG A 71 -7.19 8.51 2.18
C ARG A 71 -6.19 8.27 1.04
N GLY A 72 -6.55 7.46 0.04
CA GLY A 72 -5.66 7.12 -1.06
C GLY A 72 -4.48 6.23 -0.65
N PHE A 73 -4.56 5.54 0.49
CA PHE A 73 -3.66 4.43 0.83
C PHE A 73 -4.04 3.17 0.01
N SER A 74 -4.15 3.32 -1.31
CA SER A 74 -4.37 2.16 -2.18
C SER A 74 -3.16 1.23 -2.05
N GLY A 75 -3.39 -0.03 -1.66
CA GLY A 75 -2.41 -1.11 -1.60
C GLY A 75 -1.88 -1.49 -2.98
N ALA A 76 -1.05 -0.62 -3.54
CA ALA A 76 -0.23 -0.91 -4.70
C ALA A 76 1.25 -0.81 -4.29
N ALA A 77 1.65 -1.55 -3.25
CA ALA A 77 3.04 -1.76 -2.90
C ALA A 77 3.21 -3.26 -2.56
N VAL A 78 3.05 -4.14 -3.54
CA VAL A 78 4.19 -4.85 -4.16
C VAL A 78 4.93 -5.73 -3.17
N VAL A 79 4.51 -6.99 -3.08
CA VAL A 79 5.45 -8.10 -2.81
C VAL A 79 6.10 -8.51 -4.13
N ALA A 80 7.16 -7.81 -4.50
CA ALA A 80 8.26 -8.30 -5.34
C ALA A 80 9.48 -7.41 -5.08
N GLY A 81 10.53 -8.02 -4.53
CA GLY A 81 11.53 -7.35 -3.69
C GLY A 81 12.33 -6.23 -4.34
N VAL A 82 12.74 -5.26 -3.50
CA VAL A 82 13.95 -4.40 -3.58
C VAL A 82 14.17 -3.57 -4.86
N SER A 83 13.35 -3.71 -5.89
CA SER A 83 13.50 -3.02 -7.18
C SER A 83 12.26 -2.20 -7.58
N ALA A 84 11.24 -2.12 -6.71
CA ALA A 84 9.87 -1.73 -7.06
C ALA A 84 9.40 -0.31 -6.62
N GLY A 85 10.23 0.46 -5.93
CA GLY A 85 9.82 1.77 -5.38
C GLY A 85 9.45 2.76 -6.48
N TRP A 86 10.31 2.88 -7.50
CA TRP A 86 10.11 3.82 -8.59
C TRP A 86 8.98 3.40 -9.53
N GLN A 87 8.72 2.10 -9.73
CA GLN A 87 7.62 1.64 -10.58
C GLN A 87 6.27 2.08 -10.01
N GLN A 88 6.05 1.88 -8.71
CA GLN A 88 4.77 2.26 -8.09
C GLN A 88 4.61 3.77 -7.99
N GLU A 89 5.67 4.49 -7.59
CA GLU A 89 5.63 5.95 -7.62
C GLU A 89 5.32 6.50 -9.02
N THR A 90 5.83 5.85 -10.09
CA THR A 90 5.53 6.23 -11.47
C THR A 90 4.08 5.93 -11.84
N ILE A 91 3.55 4.77 -11.44
CA ILE A 91 2.14 4.41 -11.67
C ILE A 91 1.21 5.43 -10.99
N ASP A 92 1.49 5.76 -9.73
CA ASP A 92 0.68 6.69 -8.95
C ASP A 92 0.74 8.11 -9.54
N ALA A 93 1.91 8.56 -9.99
CA ALA A 93 2.07 9.84 -10.68
C ALA A 93 1.29 9.89 -12.00
N LEU A 94 1.31 8.82 -12.80
CA LEU A 94 0.52 8.74 -14.04
C LEU A 94 -0.98 8.77 -13.77
N VAL A 95 -1.44 8.08 -12.72
CA VAL A 95 -2.85 8.12 -12.31
C VAL A 95 -3.25 9.51 -11.84
N ALA A 96 -2.40 10.20 -11.07
CA ALA A 96 -2.63 11.57 -10.64
C ALA A 96 -2.70 12.57 -11.80
N LEU A 97 -2.03 12.28 -12.93
CA LEU A 97 -2.11 13.05 -14.18
C LEU A 97 -3.38 12.75 -14.99
N GLY A 98 -4.22 11.82 -14.55
CA GLY A 98 -5.50 11.49 -15.17
C GLY A 98 -5.48 10.25 -16.08
N TYR A 99 -4.38 9.48 -16.10
CA TYR A 99 -4.33 8.24 -16.87
C TYR A 99 -5.01 7.08 -16.12
N PRO A 100 -5.70 6.18 -16.82
CA PRO A 100 -6.31 5.02 -16.19
C PRO A 100 -5.23 4.08 -15.62
N GLN A 101 -5.44 3.57 -14.41
CA GLN A 101 -4.47 2.75 -13.68
C GLN A 101 -3.94 1.55 -14.47
N LYS A 102 -4.80 0.93 -15.30
CA LYS A 102 -4.40 -0.16 -16.19
C LYS A 102 -3.35 0.30 -17.21
N ALA A 103 -3.56 1.45 -17.85
CA ALA A 103 -2.62 2.02 -18.83
C ALA A 103 -1.32 2.46 -18.15
N ALA A 104 -1.38 3.02 -16.94
CA ALA A 104 -0.19 3.38 -16.17
C ALA A 104 0.69 2.15 -15.86
N ARG A 105 0.08 1.03 -15.46
CA ARG A 105 0.80 -0.24 -15.23
C ARG A 105 1.40 -0.83 -16.49
N GLU A 106 0.69 -0.77 -17.61
CA GLU A 106 1.18 -1.25 -18.90
C GLU A 106 2.38 -0.41 -19.38
N ALA A 107 2.30 0.92 -19.23
CA ALA A 107 3.38 1.84 -19.59
C ALA A 107 4.65 1.58 -18.76
N VAL A 108 4.52 1.32 -17.46
CA VAL A 108 5.66 1.03 -16.57
C VAL A 108 6.24 -0.37 -16.82
N GLN A 109 5.43 -1.36 -17.17
CA GLN A 109 5.92 -2.69 -17.57
C GLN A 109 6.62 -2.70 -18.93
N ALA A 110 6.28 -1.76 -19.80
CA ALA A 110 6.94 -1.57 -21.09
C ALA A 110 8.27 -0.80 -20.98
N LEU A 111 8.67 -0.39 -19.77
CA LEU A 111 9.93 0.32 -19.56
C LEU A 111 11.14 -0.64 -19.59
N PRO A 112 12.29 -0.15 -20.07
CA PRO A 112 13.55 -0.88 -19.99
C PRO A 112 13.97 -1.17 -18.54
N GLU A 113 14.59 -2.34 -18.28
CA GLU A 113 15.03 -2.76 -16.94
C GLU A 113 16.21 -1.92 -16.39
N ASP A 114 16.85 -1.11 -17.23
CA ASP A 114 17.94 -0.18 -16.91
C ASP A 114 17.46 1.09 -16.21
N ILE A 115 16.15 1.30 -16.09
CA ILE A 115 15.61 2.42 -15.31
C ILE A 115 15.58 2.05 -13.84
N THR A 116 16.15 2.92 -13.00
CA THR A 116 16.14 2.76 -11.54
C THR A 116 15.57 3.97 -10.81
N ASP A 117 15.11 4.99 -11.55
CA ASP A 117 14.64 6.26 -10.99
C ASP A 117 13.26 6.67 -11.50
N THR A 118 12.45 7.22 -10.59
CA THR A 118 11.04 7.59 -10.83
C THR A 118 10.89 8.67 -11.90
N ASN A 119 11.84 9.60 -12.02
CA ASN A 119 11.71 10.76 -12.90
C ASN A 119 11.93 10.36 -14.38
N THR A 120 12.96 9.56 -14.63
CA THR A 120 13.23 8.96 -15.94
C THR A 120 12.13 7.97 -16.32
N ALA A 121 11.64 7.16 -15.37
CA ALA A 121 10.52 6.25 -15.59
C ALA A 121 9.25 7.01 -16.01
N LEU A 122 8.88 8.08 -15.30
CA LEU A 122 7.71 8.89 -15.60
C LEU A 122 7.80 9.56 -16.97
N THR A 123 8.94 10.17 -17.27
CA THR A 123 9.17 10.83 -18.57
C THR A 123 9.09 9.84 -19.73
N THR A 124 9.62 8.64 -19.54
CA THR A 124 9.65 7.58 -20.57
C THR A 124 8.27 6.95 -20.75
N ALA A 125 7.55 6.67 -19.65
CA ALA A 125 6.19 6.14 -19.70
C ALA A 125 5.21 7.11 -20.37
N LEU A 126 5.34 8.42 -20.09
CA LEU A 126 4.53 9.45 -20.75
C LEU A 126 4.77 9.50 -22.27
N ARG A 127 6.02 9.33 -22.73
CA ARG A 127 6.32 9.25 -24.18
C ARG A 127 5.68 8.05 -24.85
N ASN A 128 5.66 6.90 -24.16
CA ASN A 128 5.02 5.68 -24.67
C ASN A 128 3.50 5.79 -24.73
N LEU A 129 2.88 6.56 -23.81
CA LEU A 129 1.43 6.78 -23.80
C LEU A 129 0.96 7.88 -24.77
N SER A 130 1.85 8.80 -25.12
CA SER A 130 1.57 9.87 -26.09
C SER A 130 1.85 9.49 -27.56
N SER A 131 2.40 8.30 -27.81
CA SER A 131 2.75 7.80 -29.16
C SER A 131 1.69 6.85 -29.72
#